data_AF-A0A662AJ61-F1
#
_entry.id   AF-A0A662AJ61-F1
#
_cell.length_a   1.000
_cell.length_b   1.000
_cell.length_c   1.000
_cell.angle_alpha   90.00
_cell.angle_beta   90.00
_cell.angle_gamma   90.00
#
_symmetry.space_group_name_H-M   'P 1'
#
loop_
_entity.id
_entity.type
_entity.pdbx_description
1 polymer ?
#
loop_
_entity_poly.entity_id
_entity_poly.type
_entity_poly.pdbx_seq_one_letter_code
_entity_poly.pdbx_strand_id
1 'polypeptide(L)' 'MKLSEYIKALNEALKDYGDLDVVYSIDDEGNDYKEVHFIPSVGYYDKKDREWLETADFDMSEDDDIHINSICIN' A
#
# COMPACT_ATOMS: atom_id res chain seq x y z
N MET A 1 9.41 -4.45 -13.28
CA MET A 1 10.10 -5.17 -12.19
C MET A 1 10.04 -6.68 -12.45
N LYS A 2 11.03 -7.50 -12.07
CA LYS A 2 10.89 -8.96 -12.15
C LYS A 2 10.08 -9.51 -10.98
N LEU A 3 9.37 -10.62 -11.20
CA LEU A 3 8.61 -11.32 -10.15
C LEU A 3 9.48 -11.66 -8.92
N SER A 4 10.73 -12.08 -9.13
CA SER A 4 11.65 -12.40 -8.03
C SER A 4 12.08 -11.19 -7.20
N GLU A 5 12.09 -9.99 -7.79
CA GLU A 5 12.37 -8.74 -7.09
C GLU A 5 11.14 -8.30 -6.30
N TYR A 6 9.96 -8.42 -6.90
CA TYR A 6 8.69 -8.12 -6.23
C TYR A 6 8.42 -9.04 -5.03
N ILE A 7 8.65 -10.35 -5.19
CA ILE A 7 8.55 -11.32 -4.08
C ILE A 7 9.53 -10.99 -2.95
N LYS A 8 10.73 -10.49 -3.26
CA LYS A 8 11.68 -10.05 -2.22
C LYS A 8 11.12 -8.87 -1.43
N ALA A 9 10.61 -7.85 -2.12
CA ALA A 9 9.99 -6.70 -1.49
C ALA A 9 8.79 -7.09 -0.61
N LEU A 10 7.93 -8.00 -1.09
CA LEU A 10 6.80 -8.54 -0.30
C LEU A 10 7.27 -9.29 0.95
N ASN A 11 8.31 -10.13 0.83
CA ASN A 11 8.85 -10.84 1.99
C ASN A 11 9.51 -9.90 3.01
N GLU A 12 10.03 -8.76 2.57
CA GLU A 12 10.53 -7.73 3.48
C GLU A 12 9.37 -7.04 4.20
N ALA A 13 8.33 -6.62 3.48
CA ALA A 13 7.14 -6.02 4.07
C ALA A 13 6.40 -6.98 5.04
N LEU A 14 6.35 -8.28 4.72
CA LEU A 14 5.71 -9.30 5.55
C LEU A 14 6.27 -9.36 6.98
N LYS A 15 7.54 -8.99 7.19
CA LYS A 15 8.19 -9.05 8.51
C LYS A 15 7.54 -8.10 9.52
N ASP A 16 7.09 -6.94 9.05
CA ASP A 16 6.60 -5.86 9.90
C ASP A 16 5.08 -5.64 9.74
N TYR A 17 4.51 -6.02 8.59
CA TYR A 17 3.16 -5.64 8.18
C TYR A 17 2.26 -6.84 7.76
N GLY A 18 2.63 -8.06 8.14
CA GLY A 18 1.97 -9.28 7.68
C GLY A 18 0.50 -9.43 8.05
N ASP A 19 0.04 -8.70 9.07
CA ASP A 19 -1.36 -8.73 9.54
C ASP A 19 -2.20 -7.55 9.01
N LEU A 20 -1.62 -6.67 8.18
CA LEU A 20 -2.35 -5.55 7.57
C LEU A 20 -3.21 -6.01 6.39
N ASP A 21 -4.29 -5.27 6.15
CA ASP A 21 -5.12 -5.50 4.97
C ASP A 21 -4.34 -5.16 3.69
N VAL A 22 -4.45 -6.02 2.68
CA VAL A 22 -3.83 -5.80 1.36
C VAL A 22 -4.83 -5.09 0.45
N VAL A 23 -4.42 -3.95 -0.09
CA VAL A 23 -5.21 -3.14 -1.05
C VAL A 23 -4.41 -2.91 -2.32
N TYR A 24 -5.06 -2.48 -3.39
CA TYR A 24 -4.42 -2.09 -4.65
C TYR A 24 -5.05 -0.79 -5.16
N SER A 25 -4.27 0.06 -5.82
CA SER A 25 -4.77 1.32 -6.36
C SER A 25 -5.49 1.09 -7.67
N ILE A 26 -6.76 1.51 -7.74
CA ILE A 26 -7.50 1.65 -9.01
C ILE A 26 -7.06 2.99 -9.62
N ASP A 27 -5.97 3.02 -10.36
CA ASP A 27 -5.64 4.18 -11.19
C ASP A 27 -5.81 3.94 -12.70
N ASP A 28 -5.86 2.67 -13.16
CA ASP A 28 -6.04 2.39 -14.59
C ASP A 28 -6.34 0.92 -14.97
N GLU A 29 -6.94 0.10 -14.10
CA GLU A 29 -7.26 -1.30 -14.47
C GLU A 29 -8.57 -1.43 -15.27
N GLY A 30 -8.55 -0.86 -16.47
CA GLY A 30 -9.21 -1.46 -17.62
C GLY A 30 -8.54 -2.81 -17.98
N ASN A 31 -8.95 -3.43 -19.09
CA ASN A 31 -8.41 -4.73 -19.54
C ASN A 31 -6.95 -4.66 -20.06
N ASP A 32 -6.17 -3.67 -19.65
CA ASP A 32 -4.79 -3.45 -20.08
C ASP A 32 -3.80 -4.05 -19.08
N TYR A 33 -2.69 -4.58 -19.59
CA TYR A 33 -1.62 -5.16 -18.78
C TYR A 33 -0.46 -4.16 -18.73
N LYS A 34 -0.15 -3.64 -17.55
CA LYS A 34 0.98 -2.72 -17.32
C LYS A 34 2.13 -3.42 -16.58
N GLU A 35 3.34 -2.90 -16.75
CA GLU A 35 4.49 -3.37 -15.97
C GLU A 35 4.39 -2.87 -14.52
N VAL A 36 4.75 -3.73 -13.55
CA VAL A 36 4.88 -3.33 -12.15
C VAL A 36 6.13 -2.46 -12.00
N HIS A 37 5.93 -1.20 -11.64
CA HIS A 37 7.01 -0.22 -11.41
C HIS A 37 7.19 0.13 -9.93
N PHE A 38 6.21 -0.17 -9.08
CA PHE A 38 6.18 0.26 -7.69
C PHE A 38 6.43 -0.90 -6.73
N ILE A 39 7.04 -0.60 -5.59
CA ILE A 39 7.16 -1.51 -4.45
C ILE A 39 5.93 -1.34 -3.55
N PRO A 40 5.59 -2.35 -2.73
CA PRO A 40 4.50 -2.22 -1.76
C PRO A 40 4.69 -1.00 -0.85
N SER A 41 3.63 -0.24 -0.63
CA SER A 41 3.62 0.94 0.27
C SER A 41 2.66 0.72 1.43
N VAL A 42 3.01 1.23 2.61
CA VAL A 42 2.16 1.13 3.81
C VAL A 42 1.46 2.46 4.05
N GLY A 43 0.25 2.39 4.60
CA GLY A 43 -0.57 3.58 4.81
C GLY A 43 -1.88 3.28 5.52
N TYR A 44 -2.73 4.31 5.52
CA TYR A 44 -4.10 4.20 5.98
C TYR A 44 -5.04 4.12 4.77
N TYR A 45 -5.87 3.09 4.74
CA TYR A 45 -6.95 2.95 3.78
C TYR A 45 -8.30 3.17 4.46
N ASP A 46 -9.04 4.17 4.01
CA ASP A 46 -10.43 4.38 4.42
C ASP A 46 -11.36 3.47 3.59
N LYS A 47 -11.90 2.43 4.22
CA LYS A 47 -12.80 1.47 3.53
C LYS A 47 -14.13 2.09 3.09
N LYS A 48 -14.59 3.16 3.74
CA LYS A 48 -15.87 3.80 3.48
C LYS A 48 -15.77 4.75 2.30
N ASP A 49 -14.75 5.62 2.33
CA ASP A 49 -14.56 6.66 1.31
C ASP A 49 -13.61 6.21 0.19
N ARG A 50 -12.97 5.03 0.35
CA ARG A 50 -12.00 4.41 -0.58
C ARG A 50 -10.79 5.29 -0.86
N GLU A 51 -10.37 6.05 0.15
CA GLU A 51 -9.24 6.96 0.08
C GLU A 51 -7.98 6.31 0.68
N TRP A 52 -6.83 6.66 0.13
CA TRP A 52 -5.52 6.20 0.57
C TRP A 52 -4.70 7.39 1.07
N LEU A 53 -4.14 7.27 2.27
CA LEU A 53 -3.20 8.22 2.86
C LEU A 53 -1.85 7.52 3.05
N GLU A 54 -0.81 8.05 2.41
CA GLU A 54 0.54 7.53 2.59
C GLU A 54 1.10 7.92 3.94
N THR A 55 2.01 7.10 4.48
CA THR A 55 2.70 7.40 5.73
C THR A 55 3.43 8.74 5.74
N ALA A 56 3.82 9.26 4.57
CA ALA A 56 4.50 10.55 4.43
C ALA A 56 3.54 11.76 4.59
N ASP A 57 2.23 11.54 4.40
CA ASP A 57 1.20 12.58 4.49
C ASP A 57 0.63 12.73 5.90
N PHE A 58 1.06 11.90 6.86
CA PHE A 58 0.73 12.09 8.26
C PHE A 58 1.46 13.31 8.82
N ASP A 59 0.76 14.44 8.91
CA ASP A 59 1.22 15.55 9.74
C ASP A 59 1.11 15.09 11.21
N MET A 60 2.26 14.87 11.85
CA MET A 60 2.38 14.36 13.22
C MET A 60 1.79 15.29 14.29
N SER A 61 1.07 16.35 13.90
CA SER A 61 0.69 17.45 14.76
C SER A 61 -0.80 17.55 15.11
N GLU A 62 -1.75 16.87 14.45
CA GLU A 62 -3.18 17.09 14.77
C GLU A 62 -4.14 15.88 14.88
N ASP A 63 -3.75 14.63 14.58
CA ASP A 63 -4.65 13.48 14.80
C ASP A 63 -3.94 12.27 15.40
N ASP A 64 -4.22 11.99 16.68
CA ASP A 64 -3.68 10.85 17.45
C ASP A 64 -4.15 9.47 16.94
N ASP A 65 -5.08 9.40 15.98
CA ASP A 65 -5.79 8.16 15.62
C ASP A 65 -5.47 7.60 14.22
N ILE A 66 -4.62 8.24 13.40
CA ILE A 66 -4.29 7.67 12.09
C ILE A 66 -3.23 6.57 12.24
N HIS A 67 -3.71 5.34 12.41
CA HIS A 67 -2.89 4.15 12.47
C HIS A 67 -2.75 3.48 11.11
N ILE A 68 -1.52 3.05 10.78
CA ILE A 68 -1.26 2.21 9.61
C ILE A 68 -2.13 0.96 9.72
N ASN A 69 -2.99 0.73 8.72
CA ASN A 69 -3.95 -0.38 8.72
C ASN A 69 -3.88 -1.23 7.45
N SER A 70 -3.12 -0.80 6.44
CA SER A 70 -3.12 -1.45 5.13
C SER A 70 -1.77 -1.33 4.43
N ILE A 71 -1.54 -2.27 3.52
CA ILE A 71 -0.44 -2.26 2.56
C ILE A 71 -1.02 -2.22 1.15
N CYS A 72 -0.64 -1.20 0.38
CA CYS A 72 -0.95 -1.09 -1.02
C CYS A 72 0.07 -1.85 -1.85
N ILE A 73 -0.40 -2.88 -2.53
CA ILE A 73 0.35 -3.55 -3.60
C ILE A 73 -0.21 -2.97 -4.90
N ASN A 74 0.56 -2.13 -5.58
CA ASN A 74 0.21 -1.76 -6.94
C ASN A 74 0.33 -3.01 -7.83
#